data_AF-A0A067TB58-F1
#
_entry.id   AF-A0A067TB58-F1
#
_cell.length_a   1.000
_cell.length_b   1.000
_cell.length_c   1.000
_cell.angle_alpha   90.00
_cell.angle_beta   90.00
_cell.angle_gamma   90.00
#
_symmetry.space_group_name_H-M   'P 1'
#
loop_
_entity.id
_entity.type
_entity.pdbx_description
1 polymer ?
#
loop_
_entity_poly.entity_id
_entity_poly.type
_entity_poly.pdbx_seq_one_letter_code
_entity_poly.pdbx_strand_id
1 'polypeptide(L)'
;MTATEIKVYASLPRVAALGGDLNLDANNWHWLLCLTLPLVTLDALQFSPRPYKWIRYAIGIVVGAEGDLSSSSDLINVVDYNAGLPTESVALYYHTSDDEKRRMFPVDPNIGRTNITSSVATSRRAQFHSAAAMRDGNRCVLTGIDEDVCDAVHLLAHSKGDTYISTYTQRRSRDPARADIVQDIDSVRNGLLLNNYSHRGLGRHIAFLSTPNFAMDTTDVDPTAPAGEKRYTAHLFEPSKPFFSGGTSEPPSGVSLRISHTPDWPPAILFEAVYASTVLHHFGAQLLKDEVAATWKYIFYLDGVMSQAQAEHKEVVGRQARYDAYAGPDNFDILLALPYILMPPDELQAMMREAKEKAAGAEQRDVQEKVNNWNKQIIAS
;
A
#
# COMPACT_ATOMS: atom_id res chain seq x y z
N MET A 1 30.74 -5.27 -6.74
CA MET A 1 30.41 -6.15 -5.60
C MET A 1 28.92 -6.42 -5.66
N THR A 2 28.49 -7.68 -5.59
CA THR A 2 27.07 -8.02 -5.50
C THR A 2 26.51 -7.50 -4.19
N ALA A 3 25.33 -6.85 -4.22
CA ALA A 3 24.67 -6.42 -2.99
C ALA A 3 24.36 -7.65 -2.12
N THR A 4 24.63 -7.55 -0.81
CA THR A 4 24.29 -8.61 0.14
C THR A 4 22.80 -8.57 0.44
N GLU A 5 22.15 -9.74 0.32
CA GLU A 5 20.69 -9.85 0.35
C GLU A 5 20.22 -11.14 1.03
N ILE A 6 19.07 -11.06 1.71
CA ILE A 6 18.33 -12.24 2.17
C ILE A 6 17.27 -12.56 1.13
N LYS A 7 17.30 -13.78 0.58
CA LYS A 7 16.26 -14.30 -0.31
C LYS A 7 15.32 -15.18 0.50
N VAL A 8 14.03 -14.87 0.49
CA VAL A 8 13.02 -15.66 1.19
C VAL A 8 12.17 -16.39 0.17
N TYR A 9 12.19 -17.71 0.23
CA TYR A 9 11.39 -18.61 -0.57
C TYR A 9 10.19 -19.09 0.24
N ALA A 10 9.04 -19.27 -0.38
CA ALA A 10 7.89 -19.94 0.22
C ALA A 10 7.32 -20.96 -0.78
N SER A 11 6.65 -21.98 -0.25
CA SER A 11 5.98 -22.96 -1.09
C SER A 11 4.59 -22.45 -1.47
N LEU A 12 4.29 -22.35 -2.77
CA LEU A 12 2.98 -21.92 -3.28
C LEU A 12 2.36 -23.02 -4.17
N PRO A 13 1.02 -23.10 -4.22
CA PRO A 13 0.35 -24.01 -5.14
C PRO A 13 0.47 -23.51 -6.58
N ARG A 14 0.65 -24.43 -7.53
CA ARG A 14 0.63 -24.16 -8.97
C ARG A 14 -0.78 -23.89 -9.48
N VAL A 15 -1.78 -24.50 -8.82
CA VAL A 15 -3.19 -24.34 -9.13
C VAL A 15 -3.96 -24.12 -7.82
N ALA A 16 -4.77 -23.07 -7.80
CA ALA A 16 -5.74 -22.80 -6.75
C ALA A 16 -7.15 -22.88 -7.34
N ALA A 17 -8.04 -23.62 -6.68
CA ALA A 17 -9.42 -23.81 -7.13
C ALA A 17 -10.38 -22.93 -6.33
N LEU A 18 -11.45 -22.49 -6.99
CA LEU A 18 -12.53 -21.75 -6.34
C LEU A 18 -13.31 -22.65 -5.39
N GLY A 19 -13.60 -22.18 -4.17
CA GLY A 19 -14.62 -22.80 -3.30
C GLY A 19 -14.23 -24.09 -2.58
N GLY A 20 -12.98 -24.54 -2.65
CA GLY A 20 -12.45 -25.68 -1.89
C GLY A 20 -11.17 -25.37 -1.12
N ASP A 21 -10.73 -26.32 -0.30
CA ASP A 21 -9.38 -26.32 0.28
C ASP A 21 -8.34 -26.51 -0.82
N LEU A 22 -7.13 -25.95 -0.62
CA LEU A 22 -6.03 -26.15 -1.57
C LEU A 22 -5.61 -27.62 -1.64
N ASN A 23 -5.33 -28.10 -2.85
CA ASN A 23 -4.82 -29.45 -3.08
C ASN A 23 -3.41 -29.57 -2.49
N LEU A 24 -3.23 -30.50 -1.54
CA LEU A 24 -1.97 -30.75 -0.84
C LEU A 24 -1.04 -31.76 -1.53
N ASP A 25 -1.39 -32.26 -2.71
CA ASP A 25 -0.48 -33.10 -3.51
C ASP A 25 0.86 -32.37 -3.70
N ALA A 26 1.97 -33.02 -3.33
CA ALA A 26 3.32 -32.44 -3.41
C ALA A 26 3.65 -31.88 -4.81
N ASN A 27 3.10 -32.45 -5.89
CA ASN A 27 3.30 -31.96 -7.26
C ASN A 27 2.62 -30.62 -7.53
N ASN A 28 1.58 -30.29 -6.76
CA ASN A 28 0.92 -28.99 -6.81
C ASN A 28 1.74 -27.90 -6.12
N TRP A 29 2.73 -28.23 -5.29
CA TRP A 29 3.48 -27.23 -4.51
C TRP A 29 4.90 -27.07 -5.04
N HIS A 30 5.39 -25.83 -5.03
CA HIS A 30 6.77 -25.55 -5.45
C HIS A 30 7.33 -24.34 -4.72
N TRP A 31 8.65 -24.34 -4.52
CA TRP A 31 9.36 -23.23 -3.90
C TRP A 31 9.47 -22.06 -4.88
N LEU A 32 9.05 -20.89 -4.42
CA LEU A 32 9.07 -19.66 -5.18
C LEU A 32 9.84 -18.58 -4.43
N LEU A 33 10.72 -17.86 -5.11
CA LEU A 33 11.35 -16.67 -4.54
C LEU A 33 10.25 -15.61 -4.31
N CYS A 34 10.01 -15.29 -3.05
CA CYS A 34 8.93 -14.39 -2.64
C CYS A 34 9.45 -12.99 -2.32
N LEU A 35 10.48 -12.92 -1.47
CA LEU A 35 11.07 -11.65 -1.03
C LEU A 35 12.57 -11.62 -1.30
N THR A 36 13.06 -10.44 -1.67
CA THR A 36 14.49 -10.12 -1.73
C THR A 36 14.72 -8.90 -0.86
N LEU A 37 15.52 -9.07 0.19
CA LEU A 37 15.72 -8.09 1.25
C LEU A 37 17.19 -7.64 1.26
N PRO A 38 17.51 -6.48 0.69
CA PRO A 38 18.87 -5.94 0.76
C PRO A 38 19.25 -5.65 2.21
N LEU A 39 20.40 -6.14 2.67
CA LEU A 39 20.81 -5.99 4.08
C LEU A 39 20.95 -4.53 4.49
N VAL A 40 21.54 -3.70 3.61
CA VAL A 40 21.68 -2.25 3.84
C VAL A 40 20.32 -1.58 4.05
N THR A 41 19.31 -2.01 3.30
CA THR A 41 17.95 -1.46 3.43
C THR A 41 17.30 -1.92 4.73
N LEU A 42 17.42 -3.20 5.11
CA LEU A 42 16.88 -3.68 6.38
C LEU A 42 17.52 -3.00 7.60
N ASP A 43 18.85 -2.82 7.56
CA ASP A 43 19.60 -2.15 8.62
C ASP A 43 19.19 -0.68 8.77
N ALA A 44 18.95 0.02 7.66
CA ALA A 44 18.46 1.40 7.67
C ALA A 44 17.02 1.55 8.17
N LEU A 45 16.18 0.53 7.97
CA LEU A 45 14.75 0.57 8.32
C LEU A 45 14.46 0.25 9.78
N GLN A 46 15.31 -0.57 10.42
CA GLN A 46 15.24 -0.93 11.85
C GLN A 46 13.83 -1.32 12.32
N PHE A 47 13.08 -2.07 11.50
CA PHE A 47 11.70 -2.45 11.81
C PHE A 47 11.56 -3.26 13.11
N SER A 48 12.61 -3.97 13.51
CA SER A 48 12.68 -4.73 14.76
C SER A 48 14.14 -5.01 15.11
N PRO A 49 14.53 -4.98 16.40
CA PRO A 49 15.80 -5.54 16.87
C PRO A 49 15.92 -7.06 16.65
N ARG A 50 14.82 -7.77 16.33
CA ARG A 50 14.78 -9.20 16.01
C ARG A 50 14.42 -9.39 14.53
N PRO A 51 15.37 -9.20 13.60
CA PRO A 51 15.07 -9.12 12.18
C PRO A 51 14.41 -10.40 11.64
N TYR A 52 14.82 -11.59 12.10
CA TYR A 52 14.21 -12.83 11.63
C TYR A 52 12.75 -13.02 12.09
N LYS A 53 12.34 -12.49 13.25
CA LYS A 53 10.91 -12.47 13.61
C LYS A 53 10.12 -11.57 12.68
N TRP A 54 10.65 -10.39 12.35
CA TRP A 54 10.02 -9.50 11.38
C TRP A 54 9.96 -10.13 9.98
N ILE A 55 11.02 -10.79 9.52
CA ILE A 55 11.02 -11.50 8.24
C ILE A 55 9.98 -12.62 8.24
N ARG A 56 9.86 -13.40 9.34
CA ARG A 56 8.85 -14.45 9.51
C ARG A 56 7.44 -13.89 9.40
N TYR A 57 7.18 -12.77 10.08
CA TYR A 57 5.92 -12.06 9.98
C TYR A 57 5.65 -11.59 8.54
N ALA A 58 6.62 -10.89 7.95
CA ALA A 58 6.50 -10.27 6.63
C ALA A 58 6.19 -11.28 5.53
N ILE A 59 6.91 -12.42 5.47
CA ILE A 59 6.58 -13.46 4.49
C ILE A 59 5.22 -14.10 4.78
N GLY A 60 4.90 -14.36 6.05
CA GLY A 60 3.64 -15.00 6.44
C GLY A 60 2.40 -14.20 6.04
N ILE A 61 2.40 -12.89 6.24
CA ILE A 61 1.28 -12.04 5.79
C ILE A 61 1.24 -11.87 4.26
N VAL A 62 2.38 -11.96 3.58
CA VAL A 62 2.45 -11.88 2.11
C VAL A 62 1.84 -13.13 1.48
N VAL A 63 2.18 -14.31 1.99
CA VAL A 63 1.57 -15.57 1.52
C VAL A 63 0.19 -15.84 2.15
N GLY A 64 -0.14 -15.16 3.24
CA GLY A 64 -1.40 -15.32 3.96
C GLY A 64 -1.49 -16.65 4.72
N ALA A 65 -0.37 -17.15 5.25
CA ALA A 65 -0.28 -18.39 6.01
C ALA A 65 0.81 -18.25 7.08
N GLU A 66 0.60 -18.85 8.24
CA GLU A 66 1.58 -18.90 9.33
C GLU A 66 2.57 -20.06 9.14
N GLY A 67 3.78 -19.88 9.64
CA GLY A 67 4.88 -20.79 9.36
C GLY A 67 6.21 -20.34 9.98
N ASP A 68 7.27 -21.07 9.67
CA ASP A 68 8.60 -20.88 10.24
C ASP A 68 9.67 -20.71 9.17
N LEU A 69 10.64 -19.85 9.47
CA LEU A 69 11.82 -19.66 8.62
C LEU A 69 12.82 -20.77 8.86
N SER A 70 13.32 -21.35 7.78
CA SER A 70 14.37 -22.35 7.79
C SER A 70 15.54 -21.98 6.89
N SER A 71 16.72 -22.49 7.22
CA SER A 71 17.90 -22.45 6.35
C SER A 71 17.90 -23.50 5.23
N SER A 72 16.91 -24.41 5.19
CA SER A 72 16.83 -25.51 4.22
C SER A 72 15.44 -25.64 3.61
N SER A 73 15.37 -26.07 2.34
CA SER A 73 14.13 -26.38 1.63
C SER A 73 13.55 -27.75 1.99
N ASP A 74 14.39 -28.69 2.42
CA ASP A 74 14.02 -30.11 2.47
C ASP A 74 13.62 -30.54 3.89
N LEU A 75 14.29 -29.99 4.89
CA LEU A 75 14.04 -30.28 6.29
C LEU A 75 13.90 -28.97 7.06
N ILE A 76 12.91 -28.91 7.94
CA ILE A 76 12.70 -27.75 8.80
C ILE A 76 13.86 -27.65 9.82
N ASN A 77 14.82 -26.79 9.51
CA ASN A 77 15.86 -26.33 10.40
C ASN A 77 15.57 -24.88 10.76
N VAL A 78 14.78 -24.66 11.83
CA VAL A 78 14.29 -23.34 12.23
C VAL A 78 15.46 -22.41 12.55
N VAL A 79 15.42 -21.19 12.01
CA VAL A 79 16.45 -20.18 12.29
C VAL A 79 16.38 -19.68 13.73
N ASP A 80 17.50 -19.22 14.28
CA ASP A 80 17.49 -18.51 15.56
C ASP A 80 16.85 -17.12 15.38
N TYR A 81 15.62 -16.97 15.86
CA TYR A 81 14.87 -15.73 15.79
C TYR A 81 15.45 -14.59 16.64
N ASN A 82 16.41 -14.87 17.53
CA ASN A 82 17.12 -13.86 18.31
C ASN A 82 18.44 -13.42 17.66
N ALA A 83 18.85 -14.06 16.56
CA ALA A 83 20.05 -13.69 15.84
C ALA A 83 19.90 -12.34 15.11
N GLY A 84 21.02 -11.64 14.95
CA GLY A 84 21.12 -10.42 14.14
C GLY A 84 21.12 -10.70 12.64
N LEU A 85 21.19 -9.64 11.84
CA LEU A 85 21.33 -9.76 10.38
C LEU A 85 22.62 -10.52 10.01
N PRO A 86 22.60 -11.35 8.96
CA PRO A 86 23.79 -12.05 8.50
C PRO A 86 24.79 -11.07 7.87
N THR A 87 26.07 -11.46 7.76
CA THR A 87 27.09 -10.66 7.07
C THR A 87 27.16 -10.93 5.57
N GLU A 88 26.60 -12.06 5.13
CA GLU A 88 26.61 -12.53 3.75
C GLU A 88 25.19 -12.76 3.23
N SER A 89 25.04 -12.93 1.91
CA SER A 89 23.76 -13.29 1.32
C SER A 89 23.33 -14.69 1.77
N VAL A 90 22.08 -14.83 2.18
CA VAL A 90 21.52 -16.11 2.63
C VAL A 90 20.16 -16.37 1.97
N ALA A 91 19.84 -17.66 1.81
CA ALA A 91 18.52 -18.11 1.40
C ALA A 91 17.78 -18.66 2.61
N LEU A 92 16.54 -18.22 2.79
CA LEU A 92 15.62 -18.69 3.81
C LEU A 92 14.40 -19.32 3.13
N TYR A 93 13.86 -20.36 3.74
CA TYR A 93 12.71 -21.11 3.26
C TYR A 93 11.60 -21.05 4.31
N TYR A 94 10.45 -20.52 3.93
CA TYR A 94 9.28 -20.37 4.79
C TYR A 94 8.42 -21.63 4.69
N HIS A 95 8.47 -22.45 5.74
CA HIS A 95 7.73 -23.69 5.85
C HIS A 95 6.38 -23.46 6.52
N THR A 96 5.33 -23.95 5.89
CA THR A 96 3.95 -23.90 6.38
C THR A 96 3.45 -25.31 6.64
N SER A 97 2.65 -25.49 7.70
CA SER A 97 1.99 -26.77 7.97
C SER A 97 0.91 -27.04 6.92
N ASP A 98 0.45 -28.28 6.81
CA ASP A 98 -0.62 -28.62 5.87
C ASP A 98 -1.95 -27.89 6.17
N ASP A 99 -2.24 -27.60 7.44
CA ASP A 99 -3.40 -26.81 7.83
C ASP A 99 -3.27 -25.36 7.36
N GLU A 100 -2.08 -24.79 7.45
CA GLU A 100 -1.77 -23.44 6.98
C GLU A 100 -1.75 -23.36 5.45
N LYS A 101 -1.26 -24.40 4.78
CA LYS A 101 -1.36 -24.54 3.31
C LYS A 101 -2.80 -24.53 2.84
N ARG A 102 -3.72 -25.25 3.50
CA ARG A 102 -5.15 -25.26 3.11
C ARG A 102 -5.79 -23.87 3.20
N ARG A 103 -5.35 -23.05 4.15
CA ARG A 103 -5.88 -21.70 4.43
C ARG A 103 -5.13 -20.58 3.71
N MET A 104 -4.03 -20.90 3.05
CA MET A 104 -3.18 -19.91 2.38
C MET A 104 -4.01 -19.01 1.47
N PHE A 105 -3.82 -17.70 1.62
CA PHE A 105 -4.48 -16.70 0.78
C PHE A 105 -3.55 -15.52 0.57
N PRO A 106 -2.68 -15.54 -0.46
CA PRO A 106 -1.65 -14.53 -0.64
C PRO A 106 -2.25 -13.14 -0.85
N VAL A 107 -1.46 -12.12 -0.58
CA VAL A 107 -1.90 -10.74 -0.79
C VAL A 107 -2.06 -10.48 -2.28
N ASP A 108 -3.17 -9.85 -2.69
CA ASP A 108 -3.35 -9.42 -4.08
C ASP A 108 -2.27 -8.39 -4.45
N PRO A 109 -1.44 -8.63 -5.47
CA PRO A 109 -0.43 -7.66 -5.93
C PRO A 109 -1.01 -6.30 -6.32
N ASN A 110 -2.32 -6.24 -6.60
CA ASN A 110 -3.04 -5.03 -6.96
C ASN A 110 -3.91 -4.48 -5.82
N ILE A 111 -3.73 -4.93 -4.57
CA ILE A 111 -4.59 -4.55 -3.43
C ILE A 111 -4.67 -3.03 -3.20
N GLY A 112 -3.53 -2.33 -3.34
CA GLY A 112 -3.44 -0.88 -3.17
C GLY A 112 -3.57 -0.05 -4.45
N ARG A 113 -3.72 -0.67 -5.64
CA ARG A 113 -3.84 0.06 -6.91
C ARG A 113 -5.26 0.58 -7.10
N THR A 114 -5.54 1.76 -6.56
CA THR A 114 -6.75 2.49 -6.92
C THR A 114 -6.42 3.97 -7.03
N ASN A 115 -6.15 4.47 -8.24
CA ASN A 115 -6.13 5.91 -8.54
C ASN A 115 -7.53 6.55 -8.44
N ILE A 116 -8.48 5.87 -7.78
CA ILE A 116 -9.91 6.13 -7.76
C ILE A 116 -10.33 6.56 -6.35
N THR A 117 -9.88 7.73 -5.93
CA THR A 117 -10.77 8.60 -5.18
C THR A 117 -11.46 9.48 -6.22
N SER A 118 -12.68 9.12 -6.61
CA SER A 118 -13.59 10.11 -7.22
C SER A 118 -13.63 11.33 -6.28
N SER A 119 -13.28 12.52 -6.75
CA SER A 119 -13.42 13.74 -5.92
C SER A 119 -14.89 14.12 -5.70
N VAL A 120 -15.83 13.40 -6.33
CA VAL A 120 -17.26 13.60 -6.10
C VAL A 120 -17.62 13.06 -4.73
N ALA A 121 -17.94 13.97 -3.81
CA ALA A 121 -18.54 13.67 -2.52
C ALA A 121 -19.90 13.00 -2.74
N THR A 122 -19.96 11.68 -2.57
CA THR A 122 -21.23 10.97 -2.43
C THR A 122 -21.67 11.02 -0.98
N SER A 123 -22.98 10.94 -0.72
CA SER A 123 -23.51 10.84 0.65
C SER A 123 -22.86 9.70 1.44
N ARG A 124 -22.61 8.55 0.80
CA ARG A 124 -21.93 7.39 1.40
C ARG A 124 -20.50 7.73 1.87
N ARG A 125 -19.73 8.47 1.07
CA ARG A 125 -18.36 8.88 1.43
C ARG A 125 -18.32 9.91 2.55
N ALA A 126 -19.24 10.87 2.53
CA ALA A 126 -19.38 11.83 3.62
C ALA A 126 -19.72 11.12 4.94
N GLN A 127 -20.64 10.15 4.90
CA GLN A 127 -20.99 9.32 6.07
C GLN A 127 -19.81 8.48 6.57
N PHE A 128 -19.07 7.82 5.66
CA PHE A 128 -17.87 7.07 6.01
C PHE A 128 -16.83 7.97 6.69
N HIS A 129 -16.57 9.15 6.12
CA HIS A 129 -15.64 10.12 6.68
C HIS A 129 -16.04 10.54 8.10
N SER A 130 -17.25 11.07 8.27
CA SER A 130 -17.73 11.53 9.57
C SER A 130 -17.74 10.41 10.61
N ALA A 131 -18.11 9.19 10.21
CA ALA A 131 -18.14 8.05 11.14
C ALA A 131 -16.73 7.59 11.55
N ALA A 132 -15.77 7.53 10.62
CA ALA A 132 -14.37 7.27 10.92
C ALA A 132 -13.77 8.37 11.81
N ALA A 133 -14.04 9.64 11.50
CA ALA A 133 -13.58 10.78 12.29
C ALA A 133 -14.13 10.72 13.73
N MET A 134 -15.44 10.52 13.90
CA MET A 134 -16.06 10.39 15.23
C MET A 134 -15.47 9.23 16.03
N ARG A 135 -15.30 8.04 15.41
CA ARG A 135 -14.69 6.88 16.07
C ARG A 135 -13.25 7.20 16.51
N ASP A 136 -12.53 7.93 15.68
CA ASP A 136 -11.15 8.34 15.91
C ASP A 136 -11.07 9.64 16.72
N GLY A 137 -12.16 10.13 17.33
CA GLY A 137 -12.14 11.32 18.19
C GLY A 137 -11.77 12.62 17.47
N ASN A 138 -12.14 12.73 16.19
CA ASN A 138 -11.92 13.88 15.29
C ASN A 138 -10.46 14.32 15.20
N ARG A 139 -9.54 13.34 15.27
CA ARG A 139 -8.10 13.56 15.23
C ARG A 139 -7.43 12.46 14.43
N CYS A 140 -6.37 12.80 13.70
CA CYS A 140 -5.50 11.84 13.04
C CYS A 140 -5.04 10.76 14.03
N VAL A 141 -5.20 9.48 13.67
CA VAL A 141 -4.79 8.37 14.56
C VAL A 141 -3.27 8.26 14.68
N LEU A 142 -2.51 8.78 13.71
CA LEU A 142 -1.05 8.74 13.72
C LEU A 142 -0.42 9.96 14.41
N THR A 143 -0.90 11.17 14.11
CA THR A 143 -0.24 12.42 14.53
C THR A 143 -1.01 13.20 15.58
N GLY A 144 -2.28 12.85 15.83
CA GLY A 144 -3.14 13.57 16.78
C GLY A 144 -3.63 14.95 16.31
N ILE A 145 -3.25 15.39 15.11
CA ILE A 145 -3.73 16.67 14.53
C ILE A 145 -5.23 16.61 14.26
N ASP A 146 -5.86 17.79 14.18
CA ASP A 146 -7.31 17.91 14.07
C ASP A 146 -7.85 17.45 12.69
N GLU A 147 -9.13 17.08 12.66
CA GLU A 147 -9.83 16.53 11.48
C GLU A 147 -9.73 17.41 10.23
N ASP A 148 -9.63 18.73 10.36
CA ASP A 148 -9.65 19.70 9.24
C ASP A 148 -8.55 19.47 8.19
N VAL A 149 -7.49 18.74 8.55
CA VAL A 149 -6.35 18.40 7.68
C VAL A 149 -6.20 16.89 7.47
N CYS A 150 -7.26 16.14 7.77
CA CYS A 150 -7.32 14.70 7.67
C CYS A 150 -8.31 14.24 6.62
N ASP A 151 -8.06 13.04 6.12
CA ASP A 151 -8.97 12.26 5.28
C ASP A 151 -9.27 10.93 5.98
N ALA A 152 -10.49 10.44 5.82
CA ALA A 152 -10.80 9.04 6.10
C ALA A 152 -10.31 8.16 4.95
N VAL A 153 -9.29 7.35 5.22
CA VAL A 153 -8.69 6.43 4.26
C VAL A 153 -9.19 5.01 4.47
N HIS A 154 -9.53 4.33 3.38
CA HIS A 154 -9.81 2.89 3.42
C HIS A 154 -8.51 2.07 3.47
N LEU A 155 -8.43 1.08 4.36
CA LEU A 155 -7.32 0.13 4.46
C LEU A 155 -7.32 -0.83 3.25
N LEU A 156 -8.47 -1.41 2.93
CA LEU A 156 -8.72 -2.03 1.63
C LEU A 156 -9.43 -1.05 0.73
N ALA A 157 -8.82 -0.77 -0.42
CA ALA A 157 -9.25 0.34 -1.24
C ALA A 157 -10.72 0.24 -1.68
N HIS A 158 -11.45 1.35 -1.57
CA HIS A 158 -12.88 1.45 -1.87
C HIS A 158 -13.28 0.84 -3.23
N SER A 159 -12.47 0.98 -4.28
CA SER A 159 -12.82 0.44 -5.60
C SER A 159 -12.74 -1.08 -5.72
N LYS A 160 -12.31 -1.79 -4.67
CA LYS A 160 -12.36 -3.27 -4.63
C LYS A 160 -13.77 -3.80 -4.39
N GLY A 161 -14.62 -3.02 -3.73
CA GLY A 161 -16.01 -3.37 -3.49
C GLY A 161 -16.23 -4.42 -2.39
N ASP A 162 -17.50 -4.61 -2.05
CA ASP A 162 -17.98 -5.41 -0.90
C ASP A 162 -17.59 -6.89 -1.04
N THR A 163 -17.75 -7.48 -2.23
CA THR A 163 -17.38 -8.88 -2.49
C THR A 163 -15.91 -9.14 -2.22
N TYR A 164 -15.02 -8.22 -2.61
CA TYR A 164 -13.59 -8.37 -2.40
C TYR A 164 -13.23 -8.33 -0.91
N ILE A 165 -13.68 -7.31 -0.16
CA ILE A 165 -13.36 -7.20 1.27
C ILE A 165 -13.95 -8.36 2.07
N SER A 166 -15.16 -8.79 1.72
CA SER A 166 -15.79 -9.94 2.36
C SER A 166 -15.00 -11.22 2.10
N THR A 167 -14.64 -11.49 0.84
CA THR A 167 -13.85 -12.69 0.47
C THR A 167 -12.47 -12.67 1.13
N TYR A 168 -11.79 -11.51 1.08
CA TYR A 168 -10.46 -11.35 1.65
C TYR A 168 -10.47 -11.60 3.16
N THR A 169 -11.39 -10.95 3.89
CA THR A 169 -11.47 -11.11 5.34
C THR A 169 -11.96 -12.49 5.75
N GLN A 170 -12.90 -13.10 5.02
CA GLN A 170 -13.33 -14.48 5.27
C GLN A 170 -12.19 -15.49 5.10
N ARG A 171 -11.39 -15.36 4.03
CA ARG A 171 -10.31 -16.32 3.72
C ARG A 171 -9.12 -16.22 4.66
N ARG A 172 -8.87 -15.03 5.21
CA ARG A 172 -7.78 -14.79 6.16
C ARG A 172 -8.22 -14.76 7.63
N SER A 173 -9.52 -14.86 7.90
CA SER A 173 -10.06 -14.84 9.27
C SER A 173 -9.50 -16.01 10.07
N ARG A 174 -8.99 -15.69 11.26
CA ARG A 174 -8.53 -16.67 12.26
C ARG A 174 -9.36 -16.61 13.54
N ASP A 175 -10.27 -15.64 13.62
CA ASP A 175 -11.16 -15.48 14.76
C ASP A 175 -12.30 -16.51 14.69
N PRO A 176 -12.42 -17.44 15.68
CA PRO A 176 -13.53 -18.37 15.75
C PRO A 176 -14.89 -17.69 15.81
N ALA A 177 -14.97 -16.49 16.39
CA ALA A 177 -16.18 -15.68 16.47
C ALA A 177 -16.47 -14.91 15.17
N ARG A 178 -15.53 -14.92 14.20
CA ARG A 178 -15.62 -14.18 12.93
C ARG A 178 -15.84 -12.68 13.11
N ALA A 179 -15.42 -12.12 14.24
CA ALA A 179 -15.57 -10.69 14.49
C ALA A 179 -14.64 -9.88 13.58
N ASP A 180 -13.56 -10.46 13.07
CA ASP A 180 -12.63 -9.84 12.12
C ASP A 180 -13.14 -9.75 10.67
N ILE A 181 -14.30 -10.34 10.36
CA ILE A 181 -14.89 -10.30 9.01
C ILE A 181 -15.55 -8.93 8.77
N VAL A 182 -15.24 -8.33 7.61
CA VAL A 182 -15.83 -7.07 7.15
C VAL A 182 -16.50 -7.30 5.80
N GLN A 183 -17.79 -7.01 5.72
CA GLN A 183 -18.61 -7.32 4.55
C GLN A 183 -18.83 -6.11 3.63
N ASP A 184 -18.75 -4.90 4.16
CA ASP A 184 -19.01 -3.64 3.45
C ASP A 184 -17.68 -2.89 3.27
N ILE A 185 -17.35 -2.49 2.04
CA ILE A 185 -16.14 -1.74 1.72
C ILE A 185 -16.13 -0.36 2.37
N ASP A 186 -17.30 0.25 2.59
CA ASP A 186 -17.50 1.51 3.30
C ASP A 186 -17.81 1.31 4.79
N SER A 187 -17.58 0.10 5.33
CA SER A 187 -17.60 -0.11 6.77
C SER A 187 -16.56 0.80 7.43
N VAL A 188 -16.94 1.47 8.53
CA VAL A 188 -16.01 2.24 9.36
C VAL A 188 -14.81 1.39 9.79
N ARG A 189 -15.01 0.08 9.98
CA ARG A 189 -13.96 -0.90 10.30
C ARG A 189 -12.92 -1.07 9.20
N ASN A 190 -13.18 -0.61 7.98
CA ASN A 190 -12.21 -0.55 6.89
C ASN A 190 -11.51 0.83 6.80
N GLY A 191 -11.77 1.77 7.71
CA GLY A 191 -11.28 3.13 7.64
C GLY A 191 -10.33 3.53 8.77
N LEU A 192 -9.45 4.50 8.50
CA LEU A 192 -8.71 5.28 9.50
C LEU A 192 -8.78 6.76 9.17
N LEU A 193 -8.82 7.64 10.17
CA LEU A 193 -8.61 9.08 9.96
C LEU A 193 -7.11 9.39 9.96
N LEU A 194 -6.55 9.76 8.82
CA LEU A 194 -5.14 10.10 8.66
C LEU A 194 -4.96 11.50 8.06
N ASN A 195 -3.87 12.18 8.41
CA ASN A 195 -3.47 13.38 7.71
C ASN A 195 -3.21 13.11 6.21
N ASN A 196 -3.40 14.12 5.37
CA ASN A 196 -3.33 14.00 3.91
C ASN A 196 -2.01 13.40 3.39
N TYR A 197 -0.89 13.60 4.09
CA TYR A 197 0.40 13.04 3.69
C TYR A 197 0.49 11.56 4.01
N SER A 198 0.13 11.16 5.24
CA SER A 198 0.11 9.74 5.61
C SER A 198 -0.91 8.96 4.81
N HIS A 199 -2.07 9.55 4.48
CA HIS A 199 -3.03 8.97 3.54
C HIS A 199 -2.36 8.67 2.18
N ARG A 200 -1.66 9.63 1.56
CA ARG A 200 -0.95 9.42 0.28
C ARG A 200 0.16 8.37 0.34
N GLY A 201 0.76 8.20 1.52
CA GLY A 201 1.84 7.24 1.74
C GLY A 201 1.34 5.82 2.08
N LEU A 202 0.10 5.65 2.52
CA LEU A 202 -0.37 4.39 3.08
C LEU A 202 -0.31 3.26 2.05
N GLY A 203 0.24 2.11 2.45
CA GLY A 203 0.35 0.94 1.57
C GLY A 203 1.50 1.00 0.57
N ARG A 204 2.26 2.11 0.55
CA ARG A 204 3.40 2.34 -0.35
C ARG A 204 4.66 2.78 0.38
N HIS A 205 4.56 3.81 1.21
CA HIS A 205 5.68 4.38 1.96
C HIS A 205 5.53 4.11 3.46
N ILE A 206 4.30 4.10 3.97
CA ILE A 206 4.00 3.84 5.38
C ILE A 206 2.99 2.70 5.49
N ALA A 207 3.16 1.86 6.51
CA ALA A 207 2.18 0.88 6.95
C ALA A 207 2.24 0.73 8.47
N PHE A 208 1.23 0.09 9.05
CA PHE A 208 1.11 -0.07 10.49
C PHE A 208 1.21 -1.56 10.86
N LEU A 209 2.20 -1.90 11.67
CA LEU A 209 2.43 -3.24 12.19
C LEU A 209 1.57 -3.47 13.43
N SER A 210 0.65 -4.43 13.37
CA SER A 210 -0.09 -4.88 14.56
C SER A 210 0.78 -5.82 15.40
N THR A 211 0.90 -5.56 16.70
CA THR A 211 1.50 -6.48 17.68
C THR A 211 0.61 -6.62 18.93
N PRO A 212 0.62 -7.76 19.63
CA PRO A 212 1.27 -9.01 19.22
C PRO A 212 0.61 -9.58 17.96
N ASN A 213 1.38 -10.34 17.20
CA ASN A 213 0.94 -11.13 16.04
C ASN A 213 1.57 -12.54 16.12
N PHE A 214 1.32 -13.40 15.13
CA PHE A 214 1.77 -14.79 15.18
C PHE A 214 3.30 -14.99 15.28
N ALA A 215 4.08 -13.98 14.90
CA ALA A 215 5.54 -14.05 14.83
C ALA A 215 6.26 -13.11 15.81
N MET A 216 5.58 -12.05 16.26
CA MET A 216 6.19 -10.96 17.03
C MET A 216 5.32 -10.55 18.22
N ASP A 217 5.98 -10.33 19.34
CA ASP A 217 5.44 -9.63 20.50
C ASP A 217 5.64 -8.12 20.36
N THR A 218 4.88 -7.31 21.11
CA THR A 218 5.04 -5.85 21.09
C THR A 218 6.44 -5.40 21.53
N THR A 219 7.06 -6.15 22.45
CA THR A 219 8.45 -5.92 22.90
C THR A 219 9.50 -6.20 21.82
N ASP A 220 9.14 -6.93 20.75
CA ASP A 220 10.02 -7.13 19.59
C ASP A 220 10.06 -5.89 18.69
N VAL A 221 9.22 -4.87 18.93
CA VAL A 221 9.20 -3.60 18.18
C VAL A 221 9.57 -2.44 19.10
N ASP A 222 8.93 -2.38 20.26
CA ASP A 222 9.15 -1.37 21.29
C ASP A 222 9.50 -2.09 22.61
N PRO A 223 10.80 -2.22 22.96
CA PRO A 223 11.21 -2.90 24.19
C PRO A 223 10.71 -2.22 25.47
N THR A 224 10.23 -0.98 25.38
CA THR A 224 9.69 -0.23 26.52
C THR A 224 8.18 -0.47 26.72
N ALA A 225 7.51 -1.06 25.73
CA ALA A 225 6.09 -1.35 25.81
C ALA A 225 5.78 -2.52 26.77
N PRO A 226 4.66 -2.47 27.52
CA PRO A 226 4.18 -3.59 28.31
C PRO A 226 4.01 -4.88 27.48
N ALA A 227 4.40 -6.00 28.08
CA ALA A 227 4.25 -7.31 27.45
C ALA A 227 2.77 -7.62 27.15
N GLY A 228 2.49 -8.04 25.91
CA GLY A 228 1.15 -8.39 25.46
C GLY A 228 0.23 -7.20 25.16
N GLU A 229 0.69 -5.95 25.30
CA GLU A 229 -0.10 -4.78 24.90
C GLU A 229 -0.39 -4.82 23.40
N LYS A 230 -1.66 -4.62 23.03
CA LYS A 230 -2.03 -4.48 21.62
C LYS A 230 -1.62 -3.11 21.10
N ARG A 231 -0.80 -3.07 20.07
CA ARG A 231 -0.24 -1.85 19.48
C ARG A 231 -0.30 -1.91 17.96
N TYR A 232 -0.40 -0.74 17.33
CA TYR A 232 -0.21 -0.59 15.88
C TYR A 232 0.90 0.40 15.63
N THR A 233 2.08 -0.09 15.24
CA THR A 233 3.28 0.74 15.10
C THR A 233 3.48 1.17 13.66
N ALA A 234 3.66 2.47 13.42
CA ALA A 234 3.97 3.01 12.10
C ALA A 234 5.39 2.63 11.68
N HIS A 235 5.51 2.09 10.46
CA HIS A 235 6.78 1.73 9.83
C HIS A 235 6.89 2.50 8.52
N LEU A 236 7.98 3.26 8.37
CA LEU A 236 8.31 3.98 7.14
C LEU A 236 9.27 3.13 6.31
N PHE A 237 8.83 2.66 5.14
CA PHE A 237 9.61 1.80 4.25
C PHE A 237 10.55 2.58 3.32
N GLU A 238 10.42 3.91 3.27
CA GLU A 238 11.31 4.78 2.50
C GLU A 238 11.79 5.95 3.37
N PRO A 239 12.86 5.78 4.16
CA PRO A 239 13.35 6.80 5.10
C PRO A 239 13.75 8.12 4.43
N SER A 240 14.08 8.10 3.14
CA SER A 240 14.37 9.30 2.35
C SER A 240 13.16 10.18 2.08
N LYS A 241 11.94 9.70 2.38
CA LYS A 241 10.68 10.43 2.23
C LYS A 241 9.97 10.59 3.58
N PRO A 242 10.59 11.30 4.55
CA PRO A 242 10.03 11.45 5.89
C PRO A 242 8.72 12.23 5.89
N PHE A 243 8.37 12.97 4.83
CA PHE A 243 7.16 13.79 4.79
C PHE A 243 5.85 12.99 4.96
N PHE A 244 5.81 11.74 4.49
CA PHE A 244 4.63 10.85 4.61
C PHE A 244 4.24 10.49 6.05
N SER A 245 5.07 10.90 6.99
CA SER A 245 4.94 10.71 8.41
C SER A 245 4.03 11.67 9.15
N GLY A 246 3.51 12.69 8.46
CA GLY A 246 2.75 13.77 9.08
C GLY A 246 3.50 15.09 9.19
N GLY A 247 4.54 15.31 8.38
CA GLY A 247 5.16 16.63 8.20
C GLY A 247 5.98 17.17 9.39
N THR A 248 6.11 16.41 10.49
CA THR A 248 6.97 16.76 11.63
C THR A 248 8.43 16.37 11.35
N SER A 249 9.38 17.09 11.97
CA SER A 249 10.83 16.91 11.78
C SER A 249 11.40 15.59 12.31
N GLU A 250 10.64 14.81 13.09
CA GLU A 250 11.04 13.47 13.54
C GLU A 250 10.33 12.36 12.73
N PRO A 251 11.06 11.33 12.28
CA PRO A 251 10.48 10.20 11.58
C PRO A 251 9.64 9.35 12.56
N PRO A 252 8.39 9.01 12.22
CA PRO A 252 7.43 8.34 13.08
C PRO A 252 7.60 6.83 13.03
N SER A 253 8.72 6.33 12.48
CA SER A 253 8.99 4.89 12.54
C SER A 253 9.10 4.52 14.01
N GLY A 254 8.25 3.62 14.48
CA GLY A 254 8.14 3.29 15.92
C GLY A 254 6.99 3.98 16.66
N VAL A 255 6.32 4.98 16.07
CA VAL A 255 5.17 5.67 16.69
C VAL A 255 3.95 4.76 16.69
N SER A 256 3.31 4.62 17.85
CA SER A 256 2.01 3.93 17.94
C SER A 256 0.90 4.78 17.39
N LEU A 257 -0.02 4.16 16.65
CA LEU A 257 -1.34 4.74 16.43
C LEU A 257 -2.08 4.87 17.76
N ARG A 258 -2.89 5.93 17.85
CA ARG A 258 -3.94 6.04 18.85
C ARG A 258 -5.10 5.12 18.46
N ILE A 259 -5.40 4.18 19.35
CA ILE A 259 -6.43 3.16 19.12
C ILE A 259 -7.76 3.62 19.72
N SER A 260 -8.85 3.41 18.99
CA SER A 260 -10.20 3.50 19.55
C SER A 260 -10.59 2.16 20.16
N HIS A 261 -11.06 2.13 21.41
CA HIS A 261 -11.51 0.90 22.08
C HIS A 261 -12.93 0.48 21.69
N THR A 262 -13.43 0.99 20.57
CA THR A 262 -14.75 0.68 20.04
C THR A 262 -14.71 -0.63 19.23
N PRO A 263 -15.84 -1.36 19.13
CA PRO A 263 -15.93 -2.54 18.25
C PRO A 263 -15.76 -2.18 16.75
N ASP A 264 -15.88 -0.90 16.41
CA ASP A 264 -15.71 -0.37 15.05
C ASP A 264 -14.25 -0.09 14.66
N TRP A 265 -13.29 -0.38 15.55
CA TRP A 265 -11.87 -0.32 15.20
C TRP A 265 -11.53 -1.35 14.12
N PRO A 266 -10.64 -1.03 13.16
CA PRO A 266 -10.28 -1.99 12.12
C PRO A 266 -9.67 -3.27 12.69
N PRO A 267 -10.09 -4.45 12.19
CA PRO A 267 -9.48 -5.71 12.60
C PRO A 267 -8.05 -5.83 12.05
N ALA A 268 -7.20 -6.58 12.76
CA ALA A 268 -5.77 -6.73 12.45
C ALA A 268 -5.52 -7.21 11.02
N ILE A 269 -6.40 -8.08 10.50
CA ILE A 269 -6.39 -8.59 9.12
C ILE A 269 -6.33 -7.51 8.03
N LEU A 270 -6.92 -6.32 8.28
CA LEU A 270 -6.87 -5.19 7.33
C LEU A 270 -5.54 -4.44 7.42
N PHE A 271 -4.97 -4.30 8.62
CA PHE A 271 -3.62 -3.77 8.79
C PHE A 271 -2.58 -4.68 8.14
N GLU A 272 -2.71 -6.00 8.33
CA GLU A 272 -1.88 -7.01 7.68
C GLU A 272 -1.96 -6.93 6.16
N ALA A 273 -3.15 -6.66 5.60
CA ALA A 273 -3.33 -6.49 4.16
C ALA A 273 -2.50 -5.31 3.62
N VAL A 274 -2.59 -4.15 4.28
CA VAL A 274 -1.82 -2.94 3.91
C VAL A 274 -0.33 -3.15 4.12
N TYR A 275 0.05 -3.82 5.22
CA TYR A 275 1.45 -4.10 5.52
C TYR A 275 2.05 -5.09 4.51
N ALA A 276 1.33 -6.17 4.18
CA ALA A 276 1.73 -7.14 3.16
C ALA A 276 1.87 -6.49 1.78
N SER A 277 0.95 -5.59 1.41
CA SER A 277 1.05 -4.78 0.18
C SER A 277 2.34 -3.96 0.16
N THR A 278 2.66 -3.30 1.28
CA THR A 278 3.86 -2.46 1.39
C THR A 278 5.12 -3.30 1.32
N VAL A 279 5.18 -4.44 2.02
CA VAL A 279 6.29 -5.40 1.93
C VAL A 279 6.45 -5.89 0.49
N LEU A 280 5.37 -6.28 -0.18
CA LEU A 280 5.41 -6.74 -1.57
C LEU A 280 5.83 -5.63 -2.55
N HIS A 281 5.49 -4.37 -2.26
CA HIS A 281 5.93 -3.22 -3.04
C HIS A 281 7.44 -3.05 -3.01
N HIS A 282 8.05 -3.10 -1.82
CA HIS A 282 9.48 -2.82 -1.61
C HIS A 282 10.38 -4.04 -1.83
N PHE A 283 9.94 -5.22 -1.41
CA PHE A 283 10.77 -6.42 -1.33
C PHE A 283 10.23 -7.59 -2.15
N GLY A 284 9.02 -7.46 -2.68
CA GLY A 284 8.36 -8.53 -3.44
C GLY A 284 9.03 -8.80 -4.77
N ALA A 285 9.48 -10.04 -4.95
CA ALA A 285 10.01 -10.52 -6.22
C ALA A 285 8.91 -10.48 -7.30
N GLN A 286 9.30 -10.11 -8.54
CA GLN A 286 8.35 -10.08 -9.66
C GLN A 286 7.73 -11.45 -9.92
N LEU A 287 8.54 -12.51 -9.77
CA LEU A 287 8.10 -13.90 -9.90
C LEU A 287 6.89 -14.23 -9.00
N LEU A 288 6.89 -13.77 -7.74
CA LEU A 288 5.75 -13.94 -6.84
C LEU A 288 4.51 -13.20 -7.33
N LYS A 289 4.67 -11.95 -7.79
CA LYS A 289 3.55 -11.13 -8.28
C LYS A 289 2.89 -11.79 -9.49
N ASP A 290 3.70 -12.32 -10.41
CA ASP A 290 3.23 -13.00 -11.62
C ASP A 290 2.53 -14.32 -11.27
N GLU A 291 3.11 -15.13 -10.38
CA GLU A 291 2.51 -16.39 -9.93
C GLU A 291 1.18 -16.14 -9.21
N VAL A 292 1.12 -15.17 -8.29
CA VAL A 292 -0.12 -14.85 -7.58
C VAL A 292 -1.18 -14.32 -8.54
N ALA A 293 -0.80 -13.47 -9.50
CA ALA A 293 -1.73 -12.97 -10.51
C ALA A 293 -2.23 -14.08 -11.46
N ALA A 294 -1.42 -15.08 -11.77
CA ALA A 294 -1.83 -16.21 -12.60
C ALA A 294 -2.76 -17.18 -11.84
N THR A 295 -2.38 -17.52 -10.60
CA THR A 295 -3.01 -18.61 -9.85
C THR A 295 -4.24 -18.17 -9.05
N TRP A 296 -4.28 -16.92 -8.57
CA TRP A 296 -5.29 -16.47 -7.59
C TRP A 296 -6.29 -15.44 -8.13
N LYS A 297 -6.12 -14.95 -9.37
CA LYS A 297 -6.96 -13.89 -9.94
C LYS A 297 -8.47 -14.17 -9.84
N TYR A 298 -8.91 -15.37 -10.16
CA TYR A 298 -10.34 -15.71 -10.12
C TYR A 298 -10.88 -15.84 -8.70
N ILE A 299 -10.00 -16.06 -7.71
CA ILE A 299 -10.38 -16.18 -6.30
C ILE A 299 -10.50 -14.78 -5.67
N PHE A 300 -9.62 -13.84 -6.04
CA PHE A 300 -9.73 -12.45 -5.58
C PHE A 300 -10.97 -11.74 -6.14
N TYR A 301 -11.38 -12.06 -7.36
CA TYR A 301 -12.43 -11.35 -8.10
C TYR A 301 -13.54 -12.32 -8.53
N LEU A 302 -14.35 -12.76 -7.55
CA LEU A 302 -15.44 -13.74 -7.74
C LEU A 302 -16.53 -13.29 -8.71
N ASP A 303 -16.88 -12.01 -8.70
CA ASP A 303 -17.90 -11.43 -9.60
C ASP A 303 -17.37 -11.23 -11.04
N GLY A 304 -16.32 -11.98 -11.39
CA GLY A 304 -15.42 -11.67 -12.47
C GLY A 304 -14.62 -10.41 -12.16
N VAL A 305 -13.70 -10.09 -13.06
CA VAL A 305 -13.27 -8.71 -13.21
C VAL A 305 -14.54 -7.95 -13.61
N MET A 306 -15.35 -7.49 -12.65
CA MET A 306 -16.26 -6.38 -12.86
C MET A 306 -15.39 -5.16 -13.14
N SER A 307 -14.85 -5.21 -14.35
CA SER A 307 -14.41 -4.11 -15.15
C SER A 307 -13.17 -3.40 -14.63
N GLN A 308 -12.00 -4.03 -14.72
CA GLN A 308 -10.81 -3.22 -14.93
C GLN A 308 -11.03 -2.31 -16.14
N ALA A 309 -11.74 -2.79 -17.19
CA ALA A 309 -12.18 -2.00 -18.33
C ALA A 309 -13.30 -0.96 -18.06
N GLN A 310 -14.27 -1.15 -17.14
CA GLN A 310 -15.25 -0.08 -16.80
C GLN A 310 -14.74 0.80 -15.66
N ALA A 311 -13.78 0.36 -14.84
CA ALA A 311 -12.98 1.19 -13.95
C ALA A 311 -12.03 2.07 -14.76
N GLU A 312 -11.37 1.53 -15.80
CA GLU A 312 -10.54 2.27 -16.77
C GLU A 312 -11.41 3.16 -17.68
N HIS A 313 -12.59 2.70 -18.14
CA HIS A 313 -13.52 3.55 -18.90
C HIS A 313 -14.13 4.65 -18.01
N LYS A 314 -14.42 4.38 -16.73
CA LYS A 314 -14.75 5.42 -15.74
C LYS A 314 -13.55 6.31 -15.43
N GLU A 315 -12.31 5.81 -15.55
CA GLU A 315 -11.08 6.60 -15.39
C GLU A 315 -10.90 7.58 -16.56
N VAL A 316 -11.11 7.15 -17.81
CA VAL A 316 -11.03 8.02 -19.00
C VAL A 316 -12.15 9.05 -18.97
N VAL A 317 -13.39 8.63 -18.71
CA VAL A 317 -14.54 9.55 -18.60
C VAL A 317 -14.40 10.48 -17.38
N GLY A 318 -13.86 9.96 -16.26
CA GLY A 318 -13.60 10.73 -15.05
C GLY A 318 -12.44 11.71 -15.19
N ARG A 319 -11.37 11.37 -15.93
CA ARG A 319 -10.29 12.32 -16.29
C ARG A 319 -10.83 13.44 -17.16
N GLN A 320 -11.66 13.10 -18.16
CA GLN A 320 -12.28 14.11 -19.02
C GLN A 320 -13.20 15.04 -18.20
N ALA A 321 -14.07 14.49 -17.36
CA ALA A 321 -14.93 15.26 -16.46
C ALA A 321 -14.14 16.08 -15.42
N ARG A 322 -12.96 15.62 -14.98
CA ARG A 322 -12.06 16.41 -14.13
C ARG A 322 -11.42 17.57 -14.88
N TYR A 323 -10.95 17.36 -16.12
CA TYR A 323 -10.48 18.45 -16.97
C TYR A 323 -11.58 19.50 -17.20
N ASP A 324 -12.83 19.06 -17.33
CA ASP A 324 -13.96 19.94 -17.60
C ASP A 324 -14.51 20.62 -16.32
N ALA A 325 -14.36 20.01 -15.14
CA ALA A 325 -14.85 20.54 -13.85
C ALA A 325 -13.78 21.30 -13.03
N TYR A 326 -12.49 21.00 -13.21
CA TYR A 326 -11.36 21.71 -12.60
C TYR A 326 -10.79 22.76 -13.57
N ALA A 327 -11.62 23.73 -13.93
CA ALA A 327 -11.14 25.04 -14.40
C ALA A 327 -10.78 25.95 -13.20
N GLY A 328 -10.18 25.38 -12.16
CA GLY A 328 -9.76 26.09 -10.95
C GLY A 328 -8.39 25.57 -10.49
N PRO A 329 -7.49 26.45 -10.03
CA PRO A 329 -6.10 26.10 -9.71
C PRO A 329 -6.02 25.11 -8.55
N ASP A 330 -5.18 24.08 -8.66
CA ASP A 330 -4.94 23.12 -7.60
C ASP A 330 -4.11 23.73 -6.44
N ASN A 331 -3.97 23.03 -5.31
CA ASN A 331 -3.21 23.54 -4.15
C ASN A 331 -1.71 23.76 -4.44
N PHE A 332 -1.17 23.06 -5.44
CA PHE A 332 0.17 23.26 -5.98
C PHE A 332 0.22 24.48 -6.90
N ASP A 333 -0.81 24.73 -7.71
CA ASP A 333 -0.99 25.98 -8.47
C ASP A 333 -1.12 27.18 -7.55
N ILE A 334 -1.79 27.05 -6.39
CA ILE A 334 -1.86 28.10 -5.36
C ILE A 334 -0.47 28.35 -4.75
N LEU A 335 0.32 27.29 -4.52
CA LEU A 335 1.70 27.38 -4.03
C LEU A 335 2.65 27.99 -5.06
N LEU A 336 2.47 27.68 -6.34
CA LEU A 336 3.19 28.30 -7.46
C LEU A 336 2.69 29.73 -7.74
N ALA A 337 1.44 30.04 -7.37
CA ALA A 337 0.85 31.38 -7.49
C ALA A 337 1.26 32.31 -6.33
N LEU A 338 1.73 31.81 -5.19
CA LEU A 338 2.13 32.62 -4.04
C LEU A 338 3.10 33.77 -4.38
N PRO A 339 4.16 33.58 -5.19
CA PRO A 339 5.02 34.67 -5.62
C PRO A 339 4.29 35.74 -6.45
N TYR A 340 3.25 35.35 -7.17
CA TYR A 340 2.43 36.23 -8.02
C TYR A 340 1.31 36.93 -7.25
N ILE A 341 0.80 36.32 -6.17
CA ILE A 341 -0.19 36.92 -5.26
C ILE A 341 0.41 38.11 -4.49
N LEU A 342 1.72 38.05 -4.21
CA LEU A 342 2.45 39.10 -3.51
C LEU A 342 3.00 40.20 -4.45
N MET A 343 2.78 40.08 -5.76
CA MET A 343 3.28 41.01 -6.76
C MET A 343 2.31 42.18 -6.96
N PRO A 344 2.81 43.43 -7.12
CA PRO A 344 1.98 44.56 -7.50
C PRO A 344 1.18 44.27 -8.80
N PRO A 345 -0.10 44.69 -8.89
CA PRO A 345 -0.95 44.38 -10.04
C PRO A 345 -0.40 44.83 -11.41
N ASP A 346 0.34 45.94 -11.44
CA ASP A 346 0.98 46.50 -12.64
C ASP A 346 2.17 45.66 -13.12
N GLU A 347 2.98 45.14 -12.20
CA GLU A 347 4.08 44.22 -12.51
C GLU A 347 3.55 42.88 -13.03
N LEU A 348 2.50 42.33 -12.39
CA LEU A 348 1.86 41.11 -12.83
C LEU A 348 1.28 41.27 -14.25
N GLN A 349 0.62 42.41 -14.52
CA GLN A 349 0.03 42.68 -15.83
C GLN A 349 1.09 42.85 -16.93
N ALA A 350 2.23 43.47 -16.61
CA ALA A 350 3.37 43.57 -17.53
C ALA A 350 3.96 42.19 -17.84
N MET A 351 4.17 41.35 -16.83
CA MET A 351 4.70 40.00 -17.01
C MET A 351 3.75 39.11 -17.80
N MET A 352 2.44 39.16 -17.54
CA MET A 352 1.45 38.40 -18.31
C MET A 352 1.40 38.83 -19.78
N ARG A 353 1.65 40.12 -20.06
CA ARG A 353 1.75 40.63 -21.44
C ARG A 353 2.99 40.10 -22.13
N GLU A 354 4.15 40.17 -21.48
CA GLU A 354 5.40 39.63 -22.00
C GLU A 354 5.30 38.11 -22.27
N ALA A 355 4.71 37.36 -21.34
CA ALA A 355 4.51 35.92 -21.49
C ALA A 355 3.60 35.60 -22.69
N LYS A 356 2.52 36.36 -22.90
CA LYS A 356 1.64 36.22 -24.07
C LYS A 356 2.36 36.54 -25.37
N GLU A 357 3.13 37.62 -25.42
CA GLU A 357 3.92 37.99 -26.60
C GLU A 357 4.97 36.93 -26.95
N LYS A 358 5.64 36.38 -25.93
CA LYS A 358 6.61 35.30 -26.11
C LYS A 358 5.97 34.00 -26.60
N ALA A 359 4.79 33.65 -26.08
CA ALA A 359 4.03 32.48 -26.52
C ALA A 359 3.57 32.63 -27.97
N ALA A 360 2.99 33.76 -28.34
CA ALA A 360 2.58 34.06 -29.71
C ALA A 360 3.78 34.01 -30.68
N GLY A 361 4.92 34.56 -30.27
CA GLY A 361 6.15 34.52 -31.06
C GLY A 361 6.77 33.12 -31.19
N ALA A 362 6.49 32.20 -30.26
CA ALA A 362 6.91 30.80 -30.35
C ALA A 362 5.98 30.01 -31.29
N GLU A 363 4.67 30.21 -31.18
CA GLU A 363 3.67 29.58 -32.05
C GLU A 363 3.87 29.99 -33.52
N GLN A 364 4.10 31.28 -33.78
CA GLN A 364 4.38 31.77 -35.13
C GLN A 364 5.65 31.13 -35.73
N ARG A 365 6.68 30.88 -34.89
CA ARG A 365 7.90 30.20 -35.31
C ARG A 365 7.67 28.72 -35.65
N ASP A 366 6.90 28.00 -34.82
CA ASP A 366 6.54 26.60 -35.07
C ASP A 366 5.71 26.44 -36.36
N VAL A 367 4.73 27.34 -36.57
CA VAL A 367 3.95 27.37 -37.82
C VAL A 367 4.85 27.64 -39.02
N GLN A 368 5.77 28.61 -38.93
CA GLN A 368 6.71 28.92 -40.01
C GLN A 368 7.64 27.74 -40.32
N GLU A 369 8.11 27.02 -39.30
CA GLU A 369 8.96 25.85 -39.46
C GLU A 369 8.20 24.71 -40.16
N LYS A 370 6.94 24.46 -39.76
CA LYS A 370 6.06 23.47 -40.42
C LYS A 370 5.82 23.81 -41.89
N VAL A 371 5.52 25.08 -42.21
CA VAL A 371 5.32 25.55 -43.59
C VAL A 371 6.61 25.38 -44.41
N ASN A 372 7.77 25.74 -43.84
CA ASN A 372 9.06 25.59 -44.51
C ASN A 372 9.40 24.11 -44.78
N ASN A 373 9.12 23.22 -43.84
CA ASN A 373 9.34 21.79 -43.99
C ASN A 373 8.41 21.18 -45.07
N TRP A 374 7.16 21.60 -45.12
CA TRP A 374 6.20 21.19 -46.14
C TRP A 374 6.63 21.64 -47.55
N ASN A 375 7.05 22.90 -47.70
CA ASN A 375 7.55 23.42 -48.98
C ASN A 375 8.78 22.66 -49.49
N LYS A 376 9.70 22.27 -48.59
CA LYS A 376 10.87 21.45 -48.96
C LYS A 376 10.48 20.06 -49.48
N GLN A 377 9.43 19.44 -48.92
CA GLN A 377 8.94 18.13 -49.36
C GLN A 377 8.31 18.20 -50.76
N ILE A 378 7.60 19.28 -51.06
CA ILE A 378 6.98 19.49 -52.39
C ILE A 378 8.03 19.71 -53.47
N ILE A 379 9.10 20.47 -53.20
CA ILE A 379 10.16 20.73 -54.20
C ILE A 379 11.02 19.48 -54.47
N ALA A 380 11.09 18.55 -53.51
CA ALA A 380 11.83 17.30 -53.64
C ALA A 380 11.04 16.15 -54.29
N SER A 381 9.75 16.35 -54.58
CA SER A 381 8.85 15.41 -55.27
C SER A 381 8.68 15.85 -56.73
#